data_AF-A0A2E6QFC0-F1
#
_entry.id   AF-A0A2E6QFC0-F1
#
_cell.length_a   1.000
_cell.length_b   1.000
_cell.length_c   1.000
_cell.angle_alpha   90.00
_cell.angle_beta   90.00
_cell.angle_gamma   90.00
#
_symmetry.space_group_name_H-M   'P 1'
#
loop_
_entity.id
_entity.type
_entity.pdbx_description
1 polymer ?
#
loop_
_entity_poly.entity_id
_entity_poly.type
_entity_poly.pdbx_seq_one_letter_code
_entity_poly.pdbx_strand_id
1 'polypeptide(L)'
;MNPNNPWSVKNVDPEARALAKKAARAAGMTLGAWLTRTIGRTASSELGAGLPERSLPGIRAVSQDASESLTAIETRLESLRHRLDDTIAPIGRAVVSMAHRLEAVEKEQERQKQMNAMFSDLTRDEDED
;
A
#
# COMPACT_ATOMS: atom_id res chain seq x y z
N MET A 1 -33.03 -31.34 -0.61
CA MET A 1 -32.94 -30.94 0.82
C MET A 1 -34.04 -29.93 1.06
N ASN A 2 -34.96 -30.19 1.99
CA ASN A 2 -36.09 -29.30 2.22
C ASN A 2 -35.59 -27.95 2.76
N PRO A 3 -35.63 -26.85 1.99
CA PRO A 3 -35.02 -25.57 2.37
C PRO A 3 -35.84 -24.81 3.43
N ASN A 4 -36.82 -25.47 4.06
CA ASN A 4 -37.97 -24.83 4.65
C ASN A 4 -38.28 -25.30 6.08
N ASN A 5 -37.26 -25.70 6.85
CA ASN A 5 -37.43 -25.91 8.28
C ASN A 5 -37.00 -24.64 9.04
N PRO A 6 -37.94 -23.75 9.43
CA PRO A 6 -37.61 -22.53 10.14
C PRO A 6 -37.21 -22.88 11.57
N TRP A 7 -35.91 -23.05 11.78
CA TRP A 7 -35.35 -23.02 13.12
C TRP A 7 -35.69 -21.65 13.73
N SER A 8 -36.44 -21.67 14.83
CA SER A 8 -36.76 -20.46 15.60
C SER A 8 -35.80 -20.36 16.77
N VAL A 9 -34.91 -19.37 16.74
CA VAL A 9 -33.98 -19.10 17.85
C VAL A 9 -34.74 -18.32 18.92
N LYS A 10 -35.12 -18.99 20.00
CA LYS A 10 -35.72 -18.36 21.18
C LYS A 10 -34.64 -17.60 21.97
N ASN A 11 -35.03 -16.49 22.60
CA ASN A 11 -34.18 -15.69 23.51
C ASN A 11 -33.01 -14.90 22.88
N VAL A 12 -33.11 -14.49 21.59
CA VAL A 12 -32.18 -13.48 21.05
C VAL A 12 -32.50 -12.12 21.66
N ASP A 13 -31.50 -11.51 22.30
CA ASP A 13 -31.61 -10.18 22.90
C ASP A 13 -32.12 -9.12 21.88
N PRO A 14 -33.05 -8.22 22.27
CA PRO A 14 -33.59 -7.20 21.38
C PRO A 14 -32.52 -6.30 20.75
N GLU A 15 -31.47 -5.97 21.51
CA GLU A 15 -30.34 -5.15 21.04
C GLU A 15 -29.52 -5.92 20.01
N ALA A 16 -29.21 -7.19 20.28
CA ALA A 16 -28.50 -8.06 19.33
C ALA A 16 -29.26 -8.18 18.00
N ARG A 17 -30.60 -8.26 18.05
CA ARG A 17 -31.45 -8.28 16.85
C ARG A 17 -31.39 -6.95 16.09
N ALA A 18 -31.37 -5.82 16.78
CA ALA A 18 -31.27 -4.50 16.17
C ALA A 18 -29.91 -4.31 15.49
N LEU A 19 -28.83 -4.73 16.13
CA LEU A 19 -27.46 -4.71 15.59
C LEU A 19 -27.34 -5.59 14.35
N ALA A 20 -27.85 -6.81 14.39
CA ALA A 20 -27.86 -7.71 13.24
C ALA A 20 -28.61 -7.10 12.05
N LYS A 21 -29.78 -6.47 12.30
CA LYS A 21 -30.56 -5.79 11.26
C LYS A 21 -29.82 -4.58 10.67
N LYS A 22 -29.13 -3.79 11.51
CA LYS A 22 -28.31 -2.65 11.07
C LYS A 22 -27.14 -3.12 10.22
N ALA A 23 -26.43 -4.17 10.65
CA ALA A 23 -25.31 -4.75 9.93
C ALA A 23 -25.72 -5.39 8.59
N ALA A 24 -26.87 -6.07 8.54
CA ALA A 24 -27.43 -6.59 7.29
C ALA A 24 -27.74 -5.47 6.28
N ARG A 25 -28.38 -4.37 6.74
CA ARG A 25 -28.64 -3.19 5.91
C ARG A 25 -27.36 -2.53 5.41
N ALA A 26 -26.38 -2.34 6.28
CA ALA A 26 -25.09 -1.76 5.91
C ALA A 26 -24.36 -2.61 4.85
N ALA A 27 -24.54 -3.94 4.90
CA ALA A 27 -23.98 -4.87 3.94
C ALA A 27 -24.86 -5.07 2.67
N GLY A 28 -25.96 -4.33 2.52
CA GLY A 28 -26.82 -4.39 1.34
C GLY A 28 -27.54 -5.72 1.12
N MET A 29 -27.73 -6.54 2.16
CA MET A 29 -28.27 -7.90 2.05
C MET A 29 -29.40 -8.18 3.05
N THR A 30 -30.14 -9.27 2.83
CA THR A 30 -31.22 -9.68 3.74
C THR A 30 -30.65 -10.15 5.09
N LEU A 31 -31.43 -10.01 6.16
CA LEU A 31 -31.01 -10.44 7.50
C LEU A 31 -30.62 -11.92 7.54
N GLY A 32 -31.37 -12.78 6.84
CA GLY A 32 -31.07 -14.21 6.74
C GLY A 32 -29.73 -14.47 6.04
N ALA A 33 -29.48 -13.84 4.89
CA ALA A 33 -28.21 -13.98 4.18
C ALA A 33 -27.03 -13.47 5.02
N TRP A 34 -27.21 -12.34 5.71
CA TRP A 34 -26.21 -11.79 6.61
C TRP A 34 -25.90 -12.71 7.79
N LEU A 35 -26.93 -13.31 8.41
CA LEU A 35 -26.77 -14.21 9.53
C LEU A 35 -26.10 -15.52 9.11
N THR A 36 -26.52 -16.12 8.00
CA THR A 36 -25.89 -17.32 7.44
C THR A 36 -24.41 -17.08 7.15
N ARG A 37 -24.05 -15.93 6.57
CA ARG A 37 -22.66 -15.54 6.31
C ARG A 37 -21.87 -15.32 7.60
N THR A 38 -22.46 -14.64 8.58
CA THR A 38 -21.79 -14.33 9.85
C THR A 38 -21.56 -15.58 10.68
N ILE A 39 -22.57 -16.44 10.85
CA ILE A 39 -22.44 -17.73 11.53
C ILE A 39 -21.40 -18.61 10.81
N GLY A 40 -21.44 -18.66 9.48
CA GLY A 40 -20.45 -19.43 8.70
C GLY A 40 -19.01 -18.99 8.93
N ARG A 41 -18.75 -17.68 8.96
CA ARG A 41 -17.40 -17.13 9.24
C ARG A 41 -16.95 -17.44 10.67
N THR A 42 -17.80 -17.18 11.65
CA THR A 42 -17.47 -17.43 13.06
C THR A 42 -17.27 -18.92 13.32
N ALA A 43 -18.14 -19.78 12.78
CA ALA A 43 -17.99 -21.23 12.91
C ALA A 43 -16.68 -21.73 12.26
N SER A 44 -16.31 -21.20 11.10
CA SER A 44 -15.05 -21.59 10.43
C SER A 44 -13.81 -21.14 11.21
N SER A 45 -13.89 -20.02 11.93
CA SER A 45 -12.81 -19.47 12.74
C SER A 45 -12.68 -20.15 14.10
N GLU A 46 -13.80 -20.41 14.77
CA GLU A 46 -13.84 -20.97 16.13
C GLU A 46 -13.69 -22.50 16.13
N LEU A 47 -14.22 -23.18 15.11
CA LEU A 47 -14.26 -24.65 15.06
C LEU A 47 -13.10 -25.28 14.28
N GLY A 48 -12.10 -24.48 13.89
CA GLY A 48 -10.85 -24.92 13.29
C GLY A 48 -11.00 -26.08 12.30
N ALA A 49 -11.45 -25.81 11.07
CA ALA A 49 -11.40 -26.77 9.96
C ALA A 49 -12.07 -28.15 10.20
N GLY A 50 -13.07 -28.25 11.09
CA GLY A 50 -13.68 -29.54 11.48
C GLY A 50 -15.12 -29.80 11.03
N LEU A 51 -15.79 -28.89 10.31
CA LEU A 51 -17.11 -29.18 9.74
C LEU A 51 -16.94 -29.85 8.39
N PRO A 52 -17.60 -31.01 8.12
CA PRO A 52 -17.53 -31.62 6.81
C PRO A 52 -17.93 -30.58 5.78
N GLU A 53 -17.06 -30.42 4.79
CA GLU A 53 -17.08 -29.48 3.68
C GLU A 53 -18.29 -29.73 2.76
N ARG A 54 -19.49 -29.72 3.33
CA ARG A 54 -20.76 -29.80 2.63
C ARG A 54 -21.01 -28.42 2.05
N SER A 55 -20.20 -28.11 1.03
CA SER A 55 -20.31 -27.05 0.03
C SER A 55 -21.48 -26.11 0.30
N LEU A 56 -21.27 -25.14 1.19
CA LEU A 56 -22.08 -23.93 1.23
C LEU A 56 -21.52 -23.04 0.10
N PRO A 57 -22.23 -22.85 -1.02
CA PRO A 57 -21.69 -22.16 -2.20
C PRO A 57 -21.15 -20.76 -1.89
N GLY A 58 -21.69 -20.11 -0.86
CA GLY A 58 -21.26 -18.78 -0.42
C GLY A 58 -19.93 -18.72 0.35
N ILE A 59 -19.50 -19.78 1.03
CA ILE A 59 -18.24 -19.76 1.81
C ILE A 59 -17.04 -19.89 0.87
N ARG A 60 -17.10 -20.82 -0.09
CA ARG A 60 -16.04 -21.01 -1.08
C ARG A 60 -15.85 -19.78 -1.96
N ALA A 61 -16.95 -19.15 -2.38
CA ALA A 61 -16.91 -17.93 -3.20
C ALA A 61 -16.21 -16.76 -2.49
N VAL A 62 -16.49 -16.55 -1.19
CA VAL A 62 -15.85 -15.46 -0.41
C VAL A 62 -14.37 -15.73 -0.18
N SER A 63 -13.98 -16.97 0.13
CA SER A 63 -12.56 -17.31 0.28
C SER A 63 -11.78 -17.17 -1.03
N GLN A 64 -12.42 -17.48 -2.17
CA GLN A 64 -11.82 -17.35 -3.49
C GLN A 64 -11.67 -15.88 -3.91
N ASP A 65 -12.68 -15.05 -3.67
CA ASP A 65 -12.66 -13.60 -3.94
C ASP A 65 -11.61 -12.86 -3.08
N ALA A 66 -11.46 -13.27 -1.81
CA ALA A 66 -10.42 -12.75 -0.94
C ALA A 66 -9.02 -13.16 -1.41
N SER A 67 -8.84 -14.40 -1.86
CA SER A 67 -7.57 -14.89 -2.41
C SER A 67 -7.18 -14.14 -3.69
N GLU A 68 -8.13 -13.91 -4.59
CA GLU A 68 -7.91 -13.16 -5.83
C GLU A 68 -7.57 -11.69 -5.55
N SER A 69 -8.25 -11.09 -4.58
CA SER A 69 -7.96 -9.72 -4.11
C SER A 69 -6.55 -9.60 -3.52
N LEU A 70 -6.09 -10.59 -2.74
CA LEU A 70 -4.73 -10.61 -2.19
C LEU A 70 -3.68 -10.67 -3.30
N THR A 71 -3.84 -11.56 -4.28
CA THR A 71 -2.93 -11.64 -5.44
C THR A 71 -2.93 -10.35 -6.27
N ALA A 72 -4.09 -9.70 -6.41
CA ALA A 72 -4.19 -8.40 -7.08
C ALA A 72 -3.45 -7.30 -6.32
N ILE A 73 -3.52 -7.30 -4.97
CA ILE A 73 -2.79 -6.36 -4.12
C ILE A 73 -1.28 -6.59 -4.24
N GLU A 74 -0.82 -7.84 -4.18
CA GLU A 74 0.61 -8.19 -4.34
C GLU A 74 1.16 -7.70 -5.68
N THR A 75 0.43 -7.96 -6.77
CA THR A 75 0.83 -7.52 -8.12
C THR A 75 0.91 -6.00 -8.20
N ARG A 76 -0.05 -5.29 -7.57
CA ARG A 76 -0.05 -3.83 -7.54
C ARG A 76 1.07 -3.26 -6.68
N LEU A 77 1.40 -3.90 -5.56
CA LEU A 77 2.51 -3.52 -4.68
C LEU A 77 3.84 -3.64 -5.43
N GLU A 78 4.02 -4.76 -6.16
CA GLU A 78 5.23 -4.99 -6.93
C GLU A 78 5.38 -3.97 -8.08
N SER A 79 4.28 -3.63 -8.75
CA SER A 79 4.27 -2.56 -9.77
C SER A 79 4.62 -1.19 -9.19
N LEU A 80 4.11 -0.86 -8.00
CA LEU A 80 4.47 0.39 -7.31
C LEU A 80 5.94 0.41 -6.92
N ARG A 81 6.48 -0.71 -6.45
CA ARG A 81 7.89 -0.85 -6.11
C ARG A 81 8.80 -0.61 -7.32
N HIS A 82 8.51 -1.27 -8.45
CA HIS A 82 9.25 -1.06 -9.70
C HIS A 82 9.21 0.41 -10.15
N ARG A 83 8.03 1.05 -10.09
CA ARG A 83 7.90 2.48 -10.44
C ARG A 83 8.72 3.40 -9.54
N LEU A 84 8.81 3.09 -8.25
CA LEU A 84 9.63 3.86 -7.30
C LEU A 84 11.12 3.68 -7.60
N ASP A 85 11.56 2.46 -7.86
CA ASP A 85 12.96 2.20 -8.23
C ASP A 85 13.34 2.94 -9.53
N ASP A 86 12.46 2.91 -10.53
CA ASP A 86 12.65 3.61 -11.80
C ASP A 86 12.70 5.14 -11.66
N THR A 87 11.99 5.72 -10.67
CA THR A 87 12.00 7.18 -10.44
C THR A 87 13.11 7.64 -9.51
N ILE A 88 13.45 6.86 -8.49
CA ILE A 88 14.44 7.23 -7.48
C ILE A 88 15.86 7.04 -8.02
N ALA A 89 16.12 5.98 -8.79
CA ALA A 89 17.47 5.70 -9.29
C ALA A 89 18.04 6.82 -10.20
N PRO A 90 17.28 7.42 -11.14
CA PRO A 90 17.73 8.58 -11.90
C PRO A 90 17.94 9.83 -11.05
N ILE A 91 17.08 10.08 -10.06
CA ILE A 91 17.23 11.23 -9.15
C ILE A 91 18.55 11.12 -8.38
N GLY A 92 18.86 9.95 -7.83
CA GLY A 92 20.13 9.70 -7.16
C GLY A 92 21.34 9.97 -8.07
N ARG A 93 21.30 9.49 -9.31
CA ARG A 93 22.35 9.76 -10.31
C ARG A 93 22.45 11.26 -10.65
N ALA A 94 21.33 11.95 -10.76
CA ALA A 94 21.31 13.39 -11.04
C ALA A 94 21.93 14.20 -9.90
N VAL A 95 21.61 13.88 -8.64
CA VAL A 95 22.19 14.53 -7.45
C VAL A 95 23.72 14.33 -7.41
N VAL A 96 24.20 13.11 -7.66
CA VAL A 96 25.64 12.84 -7.73
C VAL A 96 26.30 13.60 -8.88
N SER A 97 25.66 13.66 -10.05
CA SER A 97 26.15 14.45 -11.19
C SER A 97 26.22 15.95 -10.87
N MET A 98 25.21 16.49 -10.18
CA MET A 98 25.20 17.89 -9.75
C MET A 98 26.32 18.17 -8.75
N ALA A 99 26.57 17.27 -7.79
CA ALA A 99 27.67 17.40 -6.84
C ALA A 99 29.03 17.47 -7.55
N HIS A 100 29.29 16.56 -8.50
CA HIS A 100 30.53 16.59 -9.29
C HIS A 100 30.66 17.86 -10.15
N ARG A 101 29.55 18.35 -10.71
CA ARG A 101 29.55 19.60 -11.51
C ARG A 101 29.82 20.82 -10.64
N LEU A 102 29.26 20.88 -9.43
CA LEU A 102 29.52 21.97 -8.49
C LEU A 102 31.00 21.99 -8.08
N GLU A 103 31.57 20.84 -7.73
CA GLU A 103 32.99 20.72 -7.39
C GLU A 103 33.90 21.19 -8.54
N ALA A 104 33.58 20.82 -9.77
CA ALA A 104 34.33 21.25 -10.95
C ALA A 104 34.23 22.76 -11.18
N VAL A 105 33.05 23.36 -11.00
CA VAL A 105 32.84 24.81 -11.12
C VAL A 105 33.58 25.57 -10.02
N GLU A 106 33.56 25.07 -8.79
CA GLU A 106 34.29 25.67 -7.67
C GLU A 106 35.81 25.67 -7.91
N LYS A 107 36.37 24.55 -8.39
CA LYS A 107 37.79 24.47 -8.76
C LYS A 107 38.17 25.46 -9.86
N GLU A 108 37.34 25.61 -10.88
CA GLU A 108 37.60 26.55 -11.97
C GLU A 108 37.49 28.01 -11.50
N GLN A 109 36.53 28.33 -10.63
CA GLN A 109 36.45 29.66 -10.01
C GLN A 109 37.70 29.99 -9.21
N GLU A 110 38.21 29.04 -8.42
CA GLU A 110 39.40 29.26 -7.61
C GLU A 110 40.65 29.44 -8.48
N ARG A 111 40.80 28.64 -9.54
CA ARG A 111 41.86 28.80 -10.55
C ARG A 111 41.78 30.17 -11.22
N GLN A 112 40.58 30.62 -11.57
CA GLN A 112 40.35 31.93 -12.19
C GLN A 112 40.70 33.07 -11.22
N LYS A 113 40.34 32.97 -9.94
CA LYS A 113 40.72 33.94 -8.91
C LYS A 113 42.24 34.00 -8.72
N GLN A 114 42.91 32.85 -8.65
CA GLN A 114 44.37 32.79 -8.54
C GLN A 114 45.06 33.42 -9.75
N MET A 115 44.58 33.11 -10.96
CA MET A 115 45.11 33.72 -12.18
C MET A 115 44.90 35.23 -12.19
N ASN A 116 43.71 35.71 -11.81
CA ASN A 116 43.42 37.14 -11.75
C ASN A 116 44.27 37.86 -10.69
N ALA A 117 44.50 37.24 -9.53
CA ALA A 117 45.39 37.76 -8.49
C ALA A 117 46.85 37.83 -8.98
N MET A 118 47.34 36.82 -9.69
CA MET A 118 48.69 36.79 -10.25
C MET A 118 48.92 37.87 -11.31
N PHE A 119 47.94 38.12 -12.18
CA PHE A 119 47.99 39.23 -13.14
C PHE A 119 47.95 40.61 -12.45
N SER A 120 47.18 40.75 -11.37
CA SER A 120 47.14 42.01 -10.59
C SER A 120 48.44 42.31 -9.84
N ASP A 121 49.19 41.28 -9.45
CA ASP A 121 50.50 41.42 -8.81
C ASP A 121 51.56 41.87 -9.83
N LEU A 122 51.57 41.25 -11.02
CA LEU A 122 52.52 41.56 -12.10
C LEU A 122 52.36 42.97 -12.69
N THR A 123 51.14 43.52 -12.65
CA THR A 123 50.85 44.88 -13.13
C THR A 123 51.08 45.96 -12.07
N ARG A 124 51.25 45.57 -10.79
CA ARG A 124 51.50 46.50 -9.68
C ARG A 124 52.98 46.90 -9.57
N ASP A 125 53.90 46.05 -10.03
CA ASP A 125 55.35 46.32 -10.01
C ASP A 125 55.81 47.26 -11.14
N GLU A 126 54.99 47.56 -12.17
CA GLU A 126 55.35 48.46 -13.28
C GLU A 126 55.09 49.96 -12.99
N ASP A 127 54.40 50.30 -11.91
CA ASP A 127 53.99 51.67 -11.56
C ASP A 127 54.86 52.33 -10.45
N GLU A 128 55.94 51.68 -9.98
CA GLU A 128 56.78 52.16 -8.84
C GLU A 128 58.16 52.80 -9.20
N ASP A 129 58.49 53.01 -10.48
CA ASP A 129 59.75 53.69 -10.92
C ASP A 129 59.64 55.21 -11.17
#